data_AF-A0AAU5RUJ0-F1
#
_entry.id   AF-A0AAU5RUJ0-F1
#
_cell.length_a   1.000
_cell.length_b   1.000
_cell.length_c   1.000
_cell.angle_alpha   90.00
_cell.angle_beta   90.00
_cell.angle_gamma   90.00
#
_symmetry.space_group_name_H-M   'P 1'
#
loop_
_entity.id
_entity.type
_entity.pdbx_description
1 polymer ?
#
loop_
_entity_poly.entity_id
_entity_poly.type
_entity_poly.pdbx_seq_one_letter_code
_entity_poly.pdbx_strand_id
1 'polypeptide(L)'
;MNPVFSPAQVRVIAGLARGLNSRRIGLILEVSSRCVRQYAARAARRLPATAHPYPALVHQAYLLGHFDEQEFPDLAVTASRSLQMPRELVRALECLAAGMSHDQAAHHLGIGQAESVDYRLRAMRLLGAASPAHAVALAWQHRLLTPHSPR
;
A
#
# COMPACT_ATOMS: atom_id res chain seq x y z
N MET A 1 -4.73 23.62 -1.47
CA MET A 1 -3.91 22.48 -1.95
C MET A 1 -4.84 21.50 -2.65
N ASN A 2 -4.60 21.20 -3.93
CA ASN A 2 -5.46 20.30 -4.71
C ASN A 2 -5.30 18.86 -4.18
N PRO A 3 -6.38 18.15 -3.81
CA PRO A 3 -6.26 16.75 -3.45
C PRO A 3 -5.82 15.94 -4.69
N VAL A 4 -4.67 15.26 -4.60
CA VAL A 4 -4.08 14.48 -5.71
C VAL A 4 -5.02 13.37 -6.18
N PHE A 5 -5.90 12.89 -5.29
CA PHE A 5 -6.94 11.91 -5.57
C PHE A 5 -8.33 12.51 -5.38
N SER A 6 -9.27 12.14 -6.25
CA SER A 6 -10.68 12.48 -6.05
C SER A 6 -11.28 11.64 -4.90
N PRO A 7 -12.40 12.05 -4.28
CA PRO A 7 -13.06 11.27 -3.23
C PRO A 7 -13.38 9.82 -3.65
N ALA A 8 -13.84 9.62 -4.88
CA ALA A 8 -14.08 8.27 -5.43
C ALA A 8 -12.79 7.43 -5.53
N GLN A 9 -11.66 8.07 -5.86
CA GLN A 9 -10.36 7.40 -5.90
C GLN A 9 -9.88 7.05 -4.49
N VAL A 10 -10.02 7.96 -3.53
CA VAL A 10 -9.69 7.70 -2.12
C VAL A 10 -10.47 6.50 -1.61
N ARG A 11 -11.78 6.41 -1.87
CA ARG A 11 -12.61 5.25 -1.48
C ARG A 11 -12.16 3.93 -2.12
N VAL A 12 -11.74 3.96 -3.39
CA VAL A 12 -11.14 2.76 -4.03
C VAL A 12 -9.82 2.39 -3.38
N ILE A 13 -8.95 3.36 -3.09
CA ILE A 13 -7.65 3.12 -2.45
C ILE A 13 -7.85 2.61 -1.02
N ALA A 14 -8.85 3.12 -0.28
CA ALA A 14 -9.25 2.60 1.02
C ALA A 14 -9.69 1.13 0.94
N GLY A 15 -10.45 0.76 -0.10
CA GLY A 15 -10.79 -0.63 -0.38
C GLY A 15 -9.55 -1.52 -0.61
N LEU A 16 -8.56 -1.03 -1.35
CA LEU A 16 -7.29 -1.73 -1.56
C LEU A 16 -6.49 -1.86 -0.26
N ALA A 17 -6.47 -0.80 0.56
CA ALA A 17 -5.82 -0.77 1.87
C ALA A 17 -6.42 -1.80 2.83
N ARG A 18 -7.74 -2.04 2.76
CA ARG A 18 -8.45 -3.11 3.49
C ARG A 18 -8.22 -4.53 2.93
N GLY A 19 -7.39 -4.66 1.90
CA GLY A 19 -7.14 -5.94 1.24
C GLY A 19 -8.30 -6.47 0.39
N LEU A 20 -9.26 -5.61 0.03
CA LEU A 20 -10.37 -6.00 -0.83
C LEU A 20 -9.95 -6.06 -2.29
N ASN A 21 -10.49 -7.03 -3.03
CA ASN A 21 -10.33 -7.09 -4.49
C ASN A 21 -11.34 -6.16 -5.19
N SER A 22 -11.11 -5.86 -6.49
CA SER A 22 -11.95 -4.93 -7.25
C SER A 22 -13.44 -5.33 -7.31
N ARG A 23 -13.77 -6.63 -7.19
CA ARG A 23 -15.17 -7.09 -7.13
C ARG A 23 -15.82 -6.66 -5.82
N ARG A 24 -15.18 -6.94 -4.67
CA ARG A 24 -15.68 -6.54 -3.35
C ARG A 24 -15.75 -5.03 -3.20
N ILE A 25 -14.73 -4.31 -3.68
CA ILE A 25 -14.74 -2.83 -3.70
C ILE A 25 -15.92 -2.32 -4.52
N GLY A 26 -16.16 -2.90 -5.70
CA GLY A 26 -17.28 -2.51 -6.56
C GLY A 26 -18.63 -2.72 -5.89
N LEU A 27 -18.82 -3.84 -5.18
CA LEU A 27 -20.05 -4.10 -4.42
C LEU A 27 -20.28 -3.04 -3.33
N ILE A 28 -19.25 -2.70 -2.55
CA ILE A 28 -19.36 -1.71 -1.45
C ILE A 28 -19.62 -0.31 -1.99
N LEU A 29 -19.00 0.05 -3.12
CA LEU A 29 -19.14 1.39 -3.72
C LEU A 29 -20.27 1.48 -4.75
N GLU A 30 -21.06 0.41 -4.92
CA GLU A 30 -22.15 0.31 -5.89
C GLU A 30 -21.72 0.65 -7.34
N VAL A 31 -20.52 0.21 -7.72
CA VAL A 31 -19.96 0.39 -9.07
C VAL A 31 -19.41 -0.93 -9.62
N SER A 32 -19.29 -1.03 -10.94
CA SER A 32 -18.68 -2.20 -11.55
C SER A 32 -17.20 -2.37 -11.17
N SER A 33 -16.72 -3.60 -11.09
CA SER A 33 -15.29 -3.89 -10.89
C SER A 33 -14.40 -3.28 -11.98
N ARG A 34 -14.93 -3.09 -13.19
CA ARG A 34 -14.28 -2.34 -14.28
C ARG A 34 -14.10 -0.87 -13.91
N CYS A 35 -15.11 -0.23 -13.32
CA CYS A 35 -15.04 1.14 -12.84
C CYS A 35 -13.96 1.30 -11.76
N VAL A 36 -13.92 0.37 -10.79
CA VAL A 36 -12.87 0.33 -9.75
C VAL A 36 -11.47 0.30 -10.37
N ARG A 37 -11.23 -0.60 -11.35
CA ARG A 37 -9.94 -0.68 -12.05
C ARG A 37 -9.61 0.62 -12.80
N GLN A 38 -10.59 1.26 -13.42
CA GLN A 38 -10.39 2.55 -14.09
C GLN A 38 -10.04 3.67 -13.11
N TYR A 39 -10.70 3.74 -11.95
CA TYR A 39 -10.35 4.71 -10.91
C TYR A 39 -8.94 4.51 -10.38
N ALA A 40 -8.55 3.27 -10.08
CA ALA A 40 -7.20 2.93 -9.64
C ALA A 40 -6.16 3.25 -10.74
N ALA A 41 -6.41 2.91 -12.00
CA ALA A 41 -5.50 3.23 -13.11
C ALA A 41 -5.36 4.75 -13.35
N ARG A 42 -6.45 5.52 -13.20
CA ARG A 42 -6.41 6.99 -13.27
C ARG A 42 -5.61 7.58 -12.10
N ALA A 43 -5.75 7.02 -10.91
CA ALA A 43 -4.97 7.44 -9.75
C ALA A 43 -3.48 7.11 -9.95
N ALA A 44 -3.16 5.90 -10.44
CA ALA A 44 -1.79 5.44 -10.66
C ALA A 44 -1.03 6.29 -11.68
N ARG A 45 -1.71 6.83 -12.70
CA ARG A 45 -1.11 7.78 -13.66
C ARG A 45 -0.58 9.07 -13.06
N ARG A 46 -0.92 9.36 -11.80
CA ARG A 46 -0.41 10.52 -11.05
C ARG A 46 0.81 10.20 -10.19
N LEU A 47 1.21 8.93 -10.15
CA LEU A 47 2.41 8.48 -9.48
C LEU A 47 3.56 8.36 -10.50
N PRO A 48 4.83 8.38 -10.04
CA PRO A 48 5.94 7.92 -10.87
C PRO A 48 5.67 6.52 -11.45
N ALA A 49 6.33 6.18 -12.55
CA ALA A 49 6.20 4.86 -13.15
C ALA A 49 6.59 3.77 -12.13
N THR A 50 5.64 2.90 -11.80
CA THR A 50 5.81 1.82 -10.82
C THR A 50 5.40 0.49 -11.44
N ALA A 51 6.09 -0.58 -11.06
CA ALA A 51 5.72 -1.93 -11.48
C ALA A 51 4.46 -2.43 -10.74
N HIS A 52 4.26 -1.94 -9.51
CA HIS A 52 3.14 -2.33 -8.64
C HIS A 52 2.35 -1.09 -8.20
N PRO A 53 1.30 -0.70 -8.96
CA PRO A 53 0.62 0.58 -8.71
C PRO A 53 -0.27 0.58 -7.46
N TYR A 54 -0.85 -0.56 -7.05
CA TYR A 54 -1.78 -0.58 -5.92
C TYR A 54 -1.10 -0.35 -4.55
N PRO A 55 0.02 -1.00 -4.22
CA PRO A 55 0.81 -0.66 -3.03
C PRO A 55 1.24 0.80 -3.02
N ALA A 56 1.74 1.32 -4.15
CA ALA A 56 2.18 2.71 -4.28
C ALA A 56 1.03 3.71 -4.09
N LEU A 57 -0.17 3.39 -4.57
CA LEU A 57 -1.37 4.21 -4.33
C LEU A 57 -1.73 4.30 -2.84
N VAL A 58 -1.70 3.17 -2.14
CA VAL A 58 -1.98 3.13 -0.70
C VAL A 58 -0.91 3.93 0.05
N HIS A 59 0.37 3.71 -0.26
CA HIS A 59 1.46 4.46 0.35
C HIS A 59 1.30 5.97 0.13
N GLN A 60 1.01 6.40 -1.09
CA GLN A 60 0.80 7.82 -1.40
C GLN A 60 -0.44 8.38 -0.68
N ALA A 61 -1.52 7.60 -0.52
CA ALA A 61 -2.70 8.05 0.20
C ALA A 61 -2.40 8.30 1.69
N TYR A 62 -1.60 7.45 2.34
CA TYR A 62 -1.10 7.70 3.70
C TYR A 62 -0.22 8.94 3.77
N LEU A 63 0.75 9.10 2.85
CA LEU A 63 1.63 10.27 2.82
C LEU A 63 0.87 11.59 2.70
N LEU A 64 -0.22 11.59 1.94
CA LEU A 64 -1.07 12.76 1.72
C LEU A 64 -2.11 12.98 2.83
N GLY A 65 -2.18 12.09 3.83
CA GLY A 65 -3.14 12.21 4.93
C GLY A 65 -4.59 11.93 4.53
N HIS A 66 -4.82 11.10 3.50
CA HIS A 66 -6.18 10.78 3.03
C HIS A 66 -6.93 9.77 3.92
N PHE A 67 -6.25 9.12 4.86
CA PHE A 67 -6.84 8.19 5.82
C PHE A 67 -6.86 8.83 7.20
N ASP A 68 -7.68 9.86 7.35
CA ASP A 68 -7.95 10.44 8.65
C ASP A 68 -8.86 9.51 9.50
N GLU A 69 -8.79 9.69 10.82
CA GLU A 69 -9.51 8.85 11.79
C GLU A 69 -11.04 9.06 11.75
N GLN A 70 -11.51 10.18 11.22
CA GLN A 70 -12.95 10.50 11.17
C GLN A 70 -13.65 9.76 10.01
N GLU A 71 -13.06 9.78 8.82
CA GLU A 71 -13.62 9.13 7.63
C GLU A 71 -13.18 7.65 7.53
N PHE A 72 -11.97 7.31 7.98
CA PHE A 72 -11.39 5.97 7.87
C PHE A 72 -10.74 5.49 9.18
N PRO A 73 -11.53 5.27 10.26
CA PRO A 73 -10.99 4.88 11.57
C PRO A 73 -10.21 3.55 11.53
N ASP A 74 -10.63 2.62 10.68
CA ASP A 74 -9.95 1.33 10.48
C ASP A 74 -8.65 1.43 9.69
N LEU A 75 -8.41 2.56 9.02
CA LEU A 75 -7.18 2.86 8.28
C LEU A 75 -6.27 3.86 9.00
N ALA A 76 -6.69 4.37 10.15
CA ALA A 76 -5.89 5.32 10.91
C ALA A 76 -4.59 4.68 11.45
N VAL A 77 -3.51 5.47 11.50
CA VAL A 77 -2.24 5.03 12.07
C VAL A 77 -2.42 4.78 13.57
N THR A 78 -2.42 3.52 13.98
CA THR A 78 -2.74 3.13 15.35
C THR A 78 -1.50 3.22 16.24
N ALA A 79 -1.63 3.82 17.43
CA ALA A 79 -0.51 3.96 18.37
C ALA A 79 -0.23 2.68 19.19
N SER A 80 -1.12 1.69 19.17
CA SER A 80 -1.26 0.75 20.29
C SER A 80 -0.41 -0.52 20.25
N ARG A 81 0.40 -0.77 19.21
CA ARG A 81 1.41 -1.84 19.25
C ARG A 81 2.42 -1.70 18.12
N SER A 82 3.65 -1.33 18.49
CA SER A 82 4.81 -1.43 17.62
C SER A 82 5.08 -2.90 17.35
N LEU A 83 4.67 -3.37 16.17
CA LEU A 83 5.06 -4.69 15.68
C LEU A 83 6.58 -4.69 15.51
N GLN A 84 7.28 -5.56 16.23
CA GLN A 84 8.71 -5.74 15.99
C GLN A 84 8.89 -6.64 14.77
N MET A 85 9.50 -6.09 13.73
CA MET A 85 9.80 -6.78 12.48
C MET A 85 11.30 -6.65 12.16
N PRO A 86 11.97 -7.71 11.68
CA PRO A 86 13.34 -7.61 11.20
C PRO A 86 13.51 -6.51 10.15
N ARG A 87 14.64 -5.80 10.20
CA ARG A 87 14.89 -4.61 9.38
C ARG A 87 14.82 -4.91 7.89
N GLU A 88 15.26 -6.08 7.48
CA GLU A 88 15.26 -6.55 6.10
C GLU A 88 13.83 -6.68 5.55
N LEU A 89 12.91 -7.15 6.39
CA LEU A 89 11.50 -7.26 6.04
C LEU A 89 10.82 -5.89 5.98
N VAL A 90 11.21 -4.97 6.86
CA VAL A 90 10.78 -3.56 6.78
C VAL A 90 11.26 -2.91 5.47
N ARG A 91 12.53 -3.10 5.10
CA ARG A 91 13.06 -2.59 3.82
C ARG A 91 12.34 -3.20 2.61
N ALA A 92 11.97 -4.48 2.67
CA ALA A 92 11.15 -5.09 1.63
C ALA A 92 9.74 -4.47 1.53
N LEU A 93 9.15 -4.05 2.66
CA LEU A 93 7.90 -3.28 2.68
C LEU A 93 8.07 -1.86 2.12
N GLU A 94 9.21 -1.21 2.36
CA GLU A 94 9.55 0.10 1.77
C GLU A 94 9.66 -0.01 0.24
N CYS A 95 10.38 -1.00 -0.29
CA CYS A 95 10.44 -1.25 -1.73
C CYS A 95 9.04 -1.53 -2.32
N LEU A 96 8.22 -2.32 -1.61
CA LEU A 96 6.84 -2.60 -2.02
C LEU A 96 5.99 -1.32 -2.04
N ALA A 97 6.12 -0.47 -1.02
CA ALA A 97 5.43 0.80 -0.91
C ALA A 97 5.85 1.80 -2.01
N ALA A 98 7.11 1.75 -2.43
CA ALA A 98 7.62 2.49 -3.58
C ALA A 98 7.14 1.91 -4.93
N GLY A 99 6.42 0.78 -4.93
CA GLY A 99 5.90 0.14 -6.14
C GLY A 99 6.96 -0.57 -6.98
N MET A 100 8.10 -0.92 -6.38
CA MET A 100 9.19 -1.64 -7.05
C MET A 100 8.80 -3.07 -7.39
N SER A 101 9.29 -3.58 -8.51
CA SER A 101 9.26 -5.01 -8.84
C SER A 101 10.21 -5.81 -7.94
N HIS A 102 10.12 -7.14 -7.97
CA HIS A 102 11.07 -7.99 -7.23
C HIS A 102 12.52 -7.79 -7.63
N ASP A 103 12.77 -7.59 -8.91
CA ASP A 103 14.10 -7.37 -9.47
C ASP A 103 14.67 -6.02 -9.02
N GLN A 104 13.85 -4.96 -9.13
CA GLN A 104 14.20 -3.63 -8.64
C GLN A 104 14.46 -3.63 -7.13
N ALA A 105 13.61 -4.33 -6.35
CA ALA A 105 13.79 -4.47 -4.92
C ALA A 105 15.05 -5.28 -4.58
N ALA A 106 15.33 -6.37 -5.31
CA ALA A 106 16.53 -7.17 -5.12
C ALA A 106 17.80 -6.34 -5.34
N HIS A 107 17.84 -5.61 -6.46
CA HIS A 107 18.92 -4.69 -6.76
C HIS A 107 19.07 -3.59 -5.69
N HIS A 108 17.97 -2.96 -5.28
CA HIS A 108 17.97 -1.91 -4.25
C HIS A 108 18.44 -2.42 -2.88
N LEU A 109 18.10 -3.67 -2.54
CA LEU A 109 18.47 -4.29 -1.27
C LEU A 109 19.88 -4.91 -1.30
N GLY A 110 20.47 -5.11 -2.48
CA GLY A 110 21.76 -5.78 -2.66
C GLY A 110 21.67 -7.30 -2.45
N ILE A 111 20.53 -7.90 -2.78
CA ILE A 111 20.22 -9.33 -2.55
C ILE A 111 19.79 -10.04 -3.83
N GLY A 112 19.62 -11.36 -3.78
CA GLY A 112 19.09 -12.14 -4.90
C GLY A 112 17.59 -11.93 -5.13
N GLN A 113 17.12 -12.12 -6.37
CA GLN A 113 15.70 -11.99 -6.71
C GLN A 113 14.81 -12.95 -5.90
N ALA A 114 15.25 -14.20 -5.72
CA ALA A 114 14.52 -15.19 -4.92
C ALA A 114 14.39 -14.76 -3.44
N GLU A 115 15.43 -14.13 -2.90
CA GLU A 115 15.44 -13.62 -1.53
C GLU A 115 14.52 -12.41 -1.37
N SER A 116 14.50 -11.50 -2.34
CA SER A 116 13.54 -10.39 -2.42
C SER A 116 12.08 -10.88 -2.42
N VAL A 117 11.80 -11.96 -3.14
CA VAL A 117 10.48 -12.61 -3.12
C VAL A 117 10.16 -13.18 -1.75
N ASP A 118 11.09 -13.92 -1.13
CA ASP A 118 10.90 -14.52 0.20
C ASP A 118 10.66 -13.46 1.27
N TYR A 119 11.48 -12.41 1.30
CA TYR A 119 11.35 -11.32 2.27
C TYR A 119 9.97 -10.65 2.16
N ARG A 120 9.50 -10.37 0.93
CA ARG A 120 8.16 -9.80 0.76
C ARG A 120 7.07 -10.73 1.28
N LEU A 121 7.12 -12.02 0.96
CA LEU A 121 6.13 -12.99 1.40
C LEU A 121 6.12 -13.16 2.93
N ARG A 122 7.31 -13.19 3.55
CA ARG A 122 7.46 -13.25 5.01
C ARG A 122 6.93 -12.00 5.69
N ALA A 123 7.26 -10.81 5.17
CA ALA A 123 6.74 -9.55 5.68
C ALA A 123 5.20 -9.50 5.62
N MET A 124 4.62 -9.87 4.47
CA MET A 124 3.16 -9.96 4.31
C MET A 124 2.53 -10.95 5.28
N ARG A 125 3.12 -12.12 5.48
CA ARG A 125 2.62 -13.14 6.40
C ARG A 125 2.66 -12.67 7.86
N LEU A 126 3.74 -12.02 8.28
CA LEU A 126 3.86 -11.46 9.63
C LEU A 126 2.83 -10.37 9.90
N LEU A 127 2.48 -9.58 8.89
CA LEU A 127 1.41 -8.58 8.99
C LEU A 127 0.01 -9.19 8.93
N GLY A 128 -0.13 -10.45 8.51
CA GLY A 128 -1.45 -11.03 8.20
C GLY A 128 -2.10 -10.40 6.95
N ALA A 129 -1.28 -9.87 6.04
CA ALA A 129 -1.76 -9.12 4.89
C ALA A 129 -2.35 -10.04 3.80
N ALA A 130 -3.60 -9.77 3.42
CA ALA A 130 -4.29 -10.47 2.34
C ALA A 130 -3.81 -10.09 0.93
N SER A 131 -3.15 -8.93 0.78
CA SER A 131 -2.63 -8.45 -0.50
C SER A 131 -1.44 -7.52 -0.30
N PRO A 132 -0.63 -7.25 -1.33
CA PRO A 132 0.50 -6.33 -1.20
C PRO A 132 0.08 -4.89 -0.83
N ALA A 133 -1.08 -4.43 -1.31
CA ALA A 133 -1.62 -3.13 -0.94
C ALA A 133 -2.08 -3.09 0.53
N HIS A 134 -2.68 -4.18 1.01
CA HIS A 134 -3.02 -4.34 2.43
C HIS A 134 -1.78 -4.38 3.32
N ALA A 135 -0.69 -5.02 2.86
CA ALA A 135 0.56 -5.06 3.60
C ALA A 135 1.14 -3.67 3.82
N VAL A 136 1.10 -2.80 2.81
CA VAL A 136 1.52 -1.40 2.95
C VAL A 136 0.63 -0.66 3.95
N ALA A 137 -0.69 -0.87 3.92
CA ALA A 137 -1.59 -0.26 4.89
C ALA A 137 -1.27 -0.69 6.32
N LEU A 138 -1.13 -1.99 6.57
CA LEU A 138 -0.76 -2.52 7.89
C LEU A 138 0.61 -2.02 8.34
N ALA A 139 1.58 -1.91 7.42
CA ALA A 139 2.91 -1.37 7.74
C ALA A 139 2.84 0.10 8.17
N TRP A 140 1.97 0.91 7.56
CA TRP A 140 1.67 2.28 8.03
C TRP A 140 0.99 2.29 9.40
N GLN A 141 -0.04 1.45 9.58
CA GLN A 141 -0.79 1.36 10.83
C GLN A 141 0.09 0.98 12.01
N HIS A 142 1.07 0.10 11.80
CA HIS A 142 2.05 -0.31 12.80
C HIS A 142 3.28 0.60 12.89
N ARG A 143 3.29 1.73 12.15
CA ARG A 143 4.41 2.69 12.08
C ARG A 143 5.74 2.07 11.63
N LEU A 144 5.69 0.98 10.85
CA LEU A 144 6.85 0.42 10.16
C LEU A 144 7.24 1.27 8.96
N LEU A 145 6.24 1.86 8.29
CA LEU A 145 6.44 2.91 7.30
C LEU A 145 6.16 4.25 7.95
N THR A 146 6.99 5.24 7.64
CA THR A 146 6.83 6.61 8.11
C THR A 146 6.92 7.59 6.96
N PRO A 147 6.43 8.83 7.10
CA PRO A 147 6.53 9.86 6.05
C PRO A 147 7.96 10.20 5.65
N HIS A 148 8.94 9.77 6.46
CA HIS A 148 10.35 10.08 6.31
C HIS A 148 11.19 8.88 5.83
N SER A 149 10.59 7.74 5.44
CA SER A 149 11.37 6.68 4.78
C SER A 149 11.90 7.22 3.45
N PRO A 150 13.22 7.44 3.30
CA PRO A 150 13.77 8.13 2.15
C PRO A 150 13.58 7.30 0.87
N ARG A 151 13.36 8.02 -0.24
CA ARG A 151 13.39 7.51 -1.61
C ARG A 151 14.80 7.11 -2.04
#